data_AF-A0A962N330-F1
#
_entry.id   AF-A0A962N330-F1
#
_cell.length_a   1.000
_cell.length_b   1.000
_cell.length_c   1.000
_cell.angle_alpha   90.00
_cell.angle_beta   90.00
_cell.angle_gamma   90.00
#
_symmetry.space_group_name_H-M   'P 1'
#
loop_
_entity.id
_entity.type
_entity.pdbx_description
1 polymer ?
#
loop_
_entity_poly.entity_id
_entity_poly.type
_entity_poly.pdbx_seq_one_letter_code
_entity_poly.pdbx_strand_id
1 'polypeptide(L)'
;MKPIILVSVISITTALLLYSIAIWRNWHLKVLTTGPIVLLWFGLAADILATQMMGMSIDGPIVWDLHTISGYTGLVLMLLLAIVGAWAKWSGRQ
;
A
#
# COMPACT_ATOMS: atom_id res chain seq x y z
N MET A 1 14.70 -9.03 18.08
CA MET A 1 14.28 -8.03 17.07
C MET A 1 13.65 -6.87 17.82
N LYS A 2 13.96 -5.60 17.51
CA LYS A 2 13.26 -4.46 18.15
C LYS A 2 11.74 -4.63 17.86
N PRO A 3 10.82 -4.48 18.83
CA PRO A 3 9.39 -4.70 18.61
C PRO A 3 8.82 -3.91 17.42
N ILE A 4 9.34 -2.71 17.19
CA ILE A 4 8.99 -1.85 16.06
C ILE A 4 9.26 -2.51 14.69
N ILE A 5 10.31 -3.32 14.58
CA ILE A 5 10.66 -4.05 13.35
C ILE A 5 9.61 -5.15 13.10
N LEU A 6 9.21 -5.87 14.15
CA LEU A 6 8.18 -6.90 14.03
C LEU A 6 6.84 -6.29 13.58
N VAL A 7 6.46 -5.16 14.18
CA VAL A 7 5.25 -4.42 13.76
C VAL A 7 5.37 -3.96 12.30
N SER A 8 6.52 -3.43 11.90
CA SER A 8 6.77 -3.02 10.50
C SER A 8 6.58 -4.19 9.52
N VAL A 9 7.12 -5.37 9.85
CA VAL A 9 7.00 -6.58 9.01
C VAL A 9 5.56 -7.06 8.91
N ILE A 10 4.81 -7.05 10.02
CA ILE A 10 3.39 -7.41 10.02
C ILE A 10 2.61 -6.41 9.15
N SER A 11 2.84 -5.11 9.34
CA SER A 11 2.16 -4.04 8.59
C SER A 11 2.40 -4.13 7.09
N ILE A 12 3.65 -4.30 6.64
CA ILE A 12 3.95 -4.43 5.19
C ILE A 12 3.35 -5.72 4.61
N THR A 13 3.37 -6.82 5.37
CA THR A 13 2.75 -8.08 4.93
C THR A 13 1.24 -7.93 4.80
N THR A 14 0.60 -7.25 5.75
CA THR A 14 -0.83 -6.91 5.66
C THR A 14 -1.12 -6.03 4.45
N ALA A 15 -0.30 -5.01 4.18
CA ALA A 15 -0.46 -4.17 3.00
C ALA A 15 -0.42 -4.98 1.70
N LEU A 16 0.58 -5.84 1.54
CA LEU A 16 0.74 -6.70 0.36
C LEU A 16 -0.45 -7.65 0.17
N LEU A 17 -0.98 -8.23 1.25
CA LEU A 17 -2.17 -9.09 1.19
C LEU A 17 -3.41 -8.31 0.76
N LEU A 18 -3.66 -7.14 1.37
CA LEU A 18 -4.82 -6.30 1.04
C LEU A 18 -4.77 -5.83 -0.41
N TYR A 19 -3.62 -5.39 -0.88
CA TYR A 19 -3.41 -5.02 -2.28
C TYR A 19 -3.63 -6.18 -3.23
N SER A 20 -3.07 -7.35 -2.92
CA SER A 20 -3.27 -8.54 -3.75
C SER A 20 -4.74 -8.90 -3.86
N ILE A 21 -5.47 -8.96 -2.74
CA ILE A 21 -6.90 -9.27 -2.72
C ILE A 21 -7.69 -8.22 -3.53
N ALA A 22 -7.36 -6.93 -3.38
CA ALA A 22 -8.02 -5.85 -4.12
C ALA A 22 -7.89 -6.02 -5.64
N ILE A 23 -6.65 -6.22 -6.12
CA ILE A 23 -6.35 -6.35 -7.55
C ILE A 23 -6.95 -7.61 -8.14
N TRP A 24 -6.78 -8.75 -7.48
CA TRP A 24 -7.30 -10.04 -7.97
C TRP A 24 -8.82 -10.06 -8.01
N ARG A 25 -9.49 -9.47 -7.01
CA ARG A 25 -10.95 -9.33 -7.01
C ARG A 25 -11.43 -8.44 -8.15
N ASN A 26 -10.75 -7.31 -8.39
CA ASN A 26 -11.06 -6.44 -9.53
C ASN A 26 -10.84 -7.16 -10.87
N TRP A 27 -9.75 -7.91 -11.00
CA TRP A 27 -9.42 -8.66 -12.21
C TRP A 27 -10.46 -9.75 -12.52
N HIS A 28 -10.87 -10.52 -11.51
CA HIS A 28 -11.86 -11.58 -11.68
C HIS A 28 -13.26 -11.05 -11.97
N LEU A 29 -13.69 -9.98 -11.29
CA LEU A 29 -15.03 -9.43 -11.47
C LEU A 29 -15.14 -8.51 -12.69
N LYS A 30 -14.01 -7.99 -13.20
CA LYS A 30 -13.94 -6.97 -14.27
C LYS A 30 -14.81 -5.74 -14.02
N VAL A 31 -15.24 -5.53 -12.78
CA VAL A 31 -16.09 -4.44 -12.34
C VAL A 31 -15.45 -3.86 -11.09
N LEU A 32 -15.19 -2.55 -11.14
CA LEU A 32 -14.59 -1.82 -10.05
C LEU A 32 -15.64 -1.57 -8.95
N THR A 33 -15.82 -2.54 -8.07
CA THR A 33 -16.72 -2.42 -6.92
C THR A 33 -16.10 -1.57 -5.80
N THR A 34 -16.90 -1.11 -4.85
CA THR A 34 -16.42 -0.32 -3.70
C THR A 34 -15.45 -1.14 -2.81
N GLY A 35 -15.57 -2.47 -2.81
CA GLY A 35 -14.76 -3.35 -1.97
C GLY A 35 -13.25 -3.29 -2.26
N PRO A 36 -12.79 -3.55 -3.50
CA PRO A 36 -11.39 -3.35 -3.90
C PRO A 36 -10.83 -1.96 -3.58
N ILE A 37 -11.63 -0.90 -3.75
CA ILE A 37 -11.19 0.47 -3.44
C ILE A 37 -10.93 0.63 -1.94
N VAL A 38 -11.83 0.11 -1.10
CA VAL A 38 -11.63 0.11 0.37
C VAL A 38 -10.36 -0.66 0.74
N LEU A 39 -10.14 -1.84 0.15
CA LEU A 39 -8.93 -2.64 0.38
C LEU A 39 -7.65 -1.91 -0.05
N LEU A 40 -7.66 -1.16 -1.17
CA LEU A 40 -6.53 -0.32 -1.59
C LEU A 40 -6.21 0.75 -0.54
N TRP A 41 -7.22 1.43 0.01
CA TRP A 41 -7.00 2.44 1.04
C TRP A 41 -6.47 1.86 2.36
N PHE A 42 -7.01 0.73 2.81
CA PHE A 42 -6.48 0.04 4.00
C PHE A 42 -5.07 -0.50 3.78
N GLY A 43 -4.77 -1.04 2.60
CA GLY A 43 -3.43 -1.47 2.22
C GLY A 43 -2.44 -0.30 2.26
N LEU A 44 -2.84 0.87 1.73
CA LEU A 44 -2.02 2.08 1.75
C LEU A 44 -1.76 2.61 3.15
N ALA A 45 -2.77 2.60 4.02
CA ALA A 45 -2.58 2.96 5.42
C ALA A 45 -1.56 2.03 6.11
N ALA A 46 -1.66 0.71 5.86
CA ALA A 46 -0.72 -0.26 6.41
C ALA A 46 0.71 -0.10 5.85
N ASP A 47 0.85 0.22 4.56
CA ASP A 47 2.15 0.44 3.89
C ASP A 47 2.85 1.72 4.41
N ILE A 48 2.10 2.81 4.56
CA ILE A 48 2.60 4.06 5.18
C ILE A 48 3.07 3.79 6.60
N LEU A 49 2.26 3.08 7.41
CA LEU A 49 2.63 2.72 8.77
C LEU A 49 3.90 1.85 8.80
N ALA A 50 4.01 0.85 7.92
CA ALA A 50 5.20 0.02 7.83
C ALA A 50 6.45 0.83 7.48
N THR A 51 6.35 1.72 6.49
CA THR A 51 7.45 2.59 6.06
C THR A 51 7.89 3.54 7.16
N GLN A 52 6.95 4.16 7.88
CA GLN A 52 7.25 5.02 9.02
C GLN A 52 7.94 4.25 10.16
N MET A 53 7.41 3.07 10.52
CA MET A 53 7.97 2.25 11.60
C MET A 53 9.37 1.73 11.24
N MET A 54 9.61 1.38 9.97
CA MET A 54 10.93 1.00 9.48
C MET A 54 11.91 2.18 9.57
N GLY A 55 11.49 3.37 9.15
CA GLY A 55 12.29 4.60 9.28
C GLY A 55 12.59 5.01 10.72
N MET A 56 11.68 4.75 11.65
CA MET A 56 11.91 4.97 13.09
C MET A 56 12.78 3.88 13.74
N SER A 57 13.00 2.74 13.07
CA SER A 57 13.77 1.62 13.63
C SER A 57 15.29 1.76 13.44
N ILE A 58 15.72 2.62 12.52
CA ILE A 58 17.12 2.87 12.19
C ILE A 58 17.68 4.01 13.06
N ASP A 59 18.91 3.82 13.56
CA ASP A 59 19.59 4.81 14.40
C ASP A 59 20.49 5.75 13.55
N GLY A 60 20.10 6.03 12.29
CA GLY A 60 20.89 6.77 11.31
C GLY A 60 20.08 7.29 10.13
N PRO A 61 20.71 7.95 9.14
CA PRO A 61 20.01 8.49 7.98
C PRO A 61 19.43 7.36 7.10
N ILE A 62 18.33 7.65 6.43
CA ILE A 62 17.76 6.76 5.40
C ILE A 62 18.78 6.60 4.28
N VAL A 63 19.12 5.36 3.96
CA VAL A 63 20.00 5.02 2.83
C VAL A 63 19.18 4.97 1.55
N TRP A 64 19.51 5.83 0.59
CA TRP A 64 18.82 5.90 -0.71
C TRP A 64 19.37 4.88 -1.70
N ASP A 65 19.10 3.61 -1.45
CA ASP A 65 19.39 2.52 -2.37
C ASP A 65 18.21 2.22 -3.31
N LEU A 66 18.40 1.25 -4.20
CA LEU A 66 17.37 0.81 -5.13
C LEU A 66 16.11 0.34 -4.40
N HIS A 67 16.23 -0.32 -3.24
CA HIS A 67 15.10 -0.79 -2.47
C HIS A 67 14.27 0.37 -1.93
N THR A 68 14.92 1.37 -1.35
CA THR A 68 14.25 2.56 -0.79
C THR A 68 13.61 3.40 -1.90
N ILE A 69 14.31 3.64 -3.01
CA ILE A 69 13.78 4.40 -4.15
C ILE A 69 12.59 3.68 -4.78
N SER A 70 12.70 2.37 -5.02
CA SER A 70 11.60 1.57 -5.59
C SER A 70 10.42 1.47 -4.62
N GLY A 71 10.67 1.37 -3.31
CA GLY A 71 9.65 1.38 -2.26
C GLY A 71 8.83 2.67 -2.26
N TYR A 72 9.47 3.84 -2.19
CA TYR A 72 8.75 5.12 -2.24
C TYR A 72 8.03 5.34 -3.58
N THR A 73 8.65 4.92 -4.68
CA THR A 73 8.00 4.96 -6.00
C THR A 73 6.74 4.09 -6.03
N GLY A 74 6.83 2.87 -5.49
CA GLY A 74 5.70 1.96 -5.33
C GLY A 74 4.59 2.58 -4.49
N LEU A 75 4.92 3.19 -3.34
CA LEU A 75 3.95 3.84 -2.46
C LEU A 75 3.21 4.98 -3.18
N VAL A 76 3.93 5.81 -3.95
CA VAL A 76 3.32 6.88 -4.77
C VAL A 76 2.38 6.29 -5.84
N LEU A 77 2.80 5.24 -6.53
CA LEU A 77 1.97 4.56 -7.53
C LEU A 77 0.71 3.95 -6.91
N MET A 78 0.82 3.36 -5.72
CA MET A 78 -0.32 2.80 -5.00
C MET A 78 -1.29 3.89 -4.53
N LEU A 79 -0.79 5.04 -4.08
CA LEU A 79 -1.62 6.21 -3.79
C LEU A 79 -2.37 6.69 -5.03
N LEU A 80 -1.67 6.84 -6.17
CA LEU A 80 -2.30 7.24 -7.43
C LEU A 80 -3.37 6.24 -7.86
N LEU A 81 -3.08 4.94 -7.74
CA LEU A 81 -4.05 3.88 -8.06
C LEU A 81 -5.30 3.96 -7.17
N ALA A 82 -5.14 4.18 -5.86
CA ALA A 82 -6.26 4.34 -4.94
C ALA A 82 -7.13 5.57 -5.28
N ILE A 83 -6.49 6.69 -5.61
CA ILE A 83 -7.17 7.93 -6.03
C ILE A 83 -7.91 7.73 -7.36
N VAL A 84 -7.23 7.22 -8.38
CA VAL A 84 -7.81 6.99 -9.71
C VAL A 84 -8.96 6.00 -9.63
N GLY A 85 -8.81 4.92 -8.84
CA GLY A 85 -9.88 3.95 -8.61
C GLY A 85 -11.11 4.58 -7.93
N ALA A 86 -10.89 5.39 -6.89
CA ALA A 86 -11.97 6.11 -6.21
C ALA A 86 -12.67 7.10 -7.17
N TRP A 87 -11.91 7.84 -7.96
CA TRP A 87 -12.44 8.80 -8.93
C TRP A 87 -13.19 8.13 -10.08
N ALA A 88 -12.69 7.01 -10.62
CA ALA A 88 -13.37 6.24 -11.66
C ALA A 88 -14.73 5.74 -11.16
N LYS A 89 -14.79 5.28 -9.90
CA LYS A 89 -16.06 4.89 -9.28
C LYS A 89 -17.02 6.05 -9.12
N TRP A 90 -16.55 7.19 -8.58
CA TRP A 90 -17.38 8.36 -8.34
C TRP A 90 -17.89 9.01 -9.63
N SER A 91 -17.07 9.04 -10.68
CA SER A 91 -17.42 9.60 -11.99
C SER A 91 -18.35 8.72 -12.83
N GLY A 92 -18.75 7.55 -12.33
CA GLY A 92 -19.59 6.59 -13.05
C GLY A 92 -18.91 5.99 -14.29
N ARG A 93 -17.57 6.10 -14.39
CA ARG A 93 -16.78 5.55 -15.49
C ARG A 93 -16.45 4.09 -15.17
N GLN A 94 -17.40 3.20 -15.44
CA GLN A 94 -17.26 1.74 -15.27
C GLN A 94 -17.82 1.01 -16.48
#